data_AF-A0A0F4PX81-F1
#
_entry.id   AF-A0A0F4PX81-F1
#
_cell.length_a   1.000
_cell.length_b   1.000
_cell.length_c   1.000
_cell.angle_alpha   90.00
_cell.angle_beta   90.00
_cell.angle_gamma   90.00
#
_symmetry.space_group_name_H-M   'P 1'
#
loop_
_entity.id
_entity.type
_entity.pdbx_description
1 polymer ?
#
loop_
_entity_poly.entity_id
_entity_poly.type
_entity_poly.pdbx_seq_one_letter_code
_entity_poly.pdbx_strand_id
1 'polypeptide(L)'
;MKDFEIELEELSKLEVDNFLSVQESGKVENFLRIATPELINKIFENSKESTLRKISSEIKVDVLKRALDIASEKSLRWYVQASSLNSLKRISAASSNTLVEKLIDVASDQKRREAIIKSLPLERRKQWEDYVRREKNRSRELRESAKQAEVSLVEERKRIADDLSSAIRAKEEALAEAEQVANLKKKHLDEEIAIAKDRLNSLLSETSEREKELKKQEEKLAQKVAELNEEHQKQVQQRIEIKVPEYVSAAVRVLEDLETKYREKARNWSIHGTLVLIAAVVVTVVISSLGTGFLDQKAEDIGWPLLIFISFKGLVVLSVLGLWARHAFTVSNAYMHEAIKRSDRAHAINFGKLYFEIYGNAVDRSELVEIFENWNIASESAFSKIKIKDQDVQVVEQIKELVKVIKLAEGKES
;
A
#
# COMPACT_ATOMS: atom_id res chain seq x y z
N MET A 1 24.55 61.95 -98.72
CA MET A 1 25.10 61.98 -97.33
C MET A 1 24.28 61.12 -96.40
N LYS A 2 22.94 61.23 -96.40
CA LYS A 2 22.08 60.19 -95.81
C LYS A 2 22.38 58.80 -96.39
N ASP A 3 22.68 58.74 -97.69
CA ASP A 3 23.08 57.49 -98.36
C ASP A 3 24.39 56.90 -97.78
N PHE A 4 25.32 57.75 -97.32
CA PHE A 4 26.59 57.30 -96.73
C PHE A 4 26.40 56.79 -95.29
N GLU A 5 25.47 57.38 -94.53
CA GLU A 5 25.07 56.89 -93.20
C GLU A 5 24.33 55.55 -93.29
N ILE A 6 23.36 55.45 -94.20
CA ILE A 6 22.57 54.24 -94.44
C ILE A 6 23.48 53.09 -94.87
N GLU A 7 24.40 53.33 -95.81
CA GLU A 7 25.37 52.32 -96.22
C GLU A 7 26.26 51.86 -95.04
N LEU A 8 26.74 52.78 -94.19
CA LEU A 8 27.63 52.41 -93.08
C LEU A 8 26.93 51.66 -91.93
N GLU A 9 25.64 51.93 -91.72
CA GLU A 9 24.80 51.22 -90.74
C GLU A 9 24.61 49.75 -91.13
N GLU A 10 24.39 49.47 -92.42
CA GLU A 10 24.14 48.13 -92.96
C GLU A 10 25.41 47.28 -93.09
N LEU A 11 26.61 47.88 -93.16
CA LEU A 11 27.86 47.14 -93.30
C LEU A 11 28.23 46.33 -92.04
N SER A 12 28.67 45.10 -92.25
CA SER A 12 29.25 44.24 -91.22
C SER A 12 30.63 44.74 -90.77
N LYS A 13 31.12 44.27 -89.62
CA LYS A 13 32.40 44.72 -89.02
C LYS A 13 33.60 44.61 -89.97
N LEU A 14 33.62 43.63 -90.88
CA LEU A 14 34.73 43.43 -91.84
C LEU A 14 34.65 44.35 -93.07
N GLU A 15 33.46 44.89 -93.37
CA GLU A 15 33.22 45.66 -94.58
C GLU A 15 33.43 47.17 -94.38
N VAL A 16 33.33 47.64 -93.13
CA VAL A 16 33.58 49.05 -92.75
C VAL A 16 34.99 49.50 -93.15
N ASP A 17 36.01 48.67 -92.95
CA ASP A 17 37.40 49.00 -93.29
C ASP A 17 37.60 49.14 -94.81
N ASN A 18 37.07 48.19 -95.58
CA ASN A 18 37.16 48.21 -97.04
C ASN A 18 36.42 49.42 -97.61
N PHE A 19 35.24 49.73 -97.07
CA PHE A 19 34.47 50.91 -97.44
C PHE A 19 35.25 52.20 -97.18
N LEU A 20 35.78 52.39 -95.96
CA LEU A 20 36.53 53.60 -95.62
C LEU A 20 37.84 53.76 -96.39
N SER A 21 38.49 52.66 -96.78
CA SER A 21 39.76 52.72 -97.51
C SER A 21 39.65 53.29 -98.93
N VAL A 22 38.49 53.11 -99.58
CA VAL A 22 38.19 53.50 -100.98
C VAL A 22 37.60 54.91 -101.08
N GLN A 23 37.07 55.47 -99.99
CA GLN A 23 36.43 56.79 -100.00
C GLN A 23 37.45 57.93 -100.00
N GLU A 24 37.08 59.04 -100.64
CA GLU A 24 37.85 60.28 -100.62
C GLU A 24 37.86 60.89 -99.21
N SER A 25 39.02 61.41 -98.79
CA SER A 25 39.23 61.98 -97.44
C SER A 25 38.22 63.07 -97.08
N GLY A 26 37.78 63.87 -98.05
CA GLY A 26 36.75 64.90 -97.86
C GLY A 26 35.37 64.33 -97.50
N LYS A 27 35.01 63.15 -98.01
CA LYS A 27 33.74 62.48 -97.66
C LYS A 27 33.79 61.91 -96.24
N VAL A 28 34.91 61.31 -95.86
CA VAL A 28 35.14 60.78 -94.51
C VAL A 28 35.18 61.92 -93.48
N GLU A 29 35.80 63.06 -93.80
CA GLU A 29 35.81 64.24 -92.93
C GLU A 29 34.39 64.80 -92.69
N ASN A 30 33.60 64.95 -93.75
CA ASN A 30 32.22 65.43 -93.63
C ASN A 30 31.34 64.44 -92.83
N PHE A 31 31.57 63.14 -92.99
CA PHE A 31 30.89 62.12 -92.20
C PHE A 31 31.25 62.20 -90.71
N LEU A 32 32.54 62.22 -90.36
CA LEU A 32 32.97 62.30 -88.95
C LEU A 32 32.49 63.59 -88.26
N ARG A 33 32.19 64.64 -89.03
CA ARG A 33 31.62 65.88 -88.51
C ARG A 33 30.15 65.72 -88.10
N ILE A 34 29.40 64.76 -88.63
CA ILE A 34 27.94 64.63 -88.38
C ILE A 34 27.60 63.31 -87.68
N ALA A 35 28.50 62.32 -87.71
CA ALA A 35 28.31 60.98 -87.17
C ALA A 35 27.92 60.92 -85.69
N THR A 36 27.08 59.94 -85.36
CA THR A 36 26.66 59.59 -84.00
C THR A 36 27.77 58.85 -83.24
N PRO A 37 27.73 58.83 -81.88
CA PRO A 37 28.70 58.09 -81.05
C PRO A 37 28.85 56.62 -81.44
N GLU A 38 27.73 55.97 -81.77
CA GLU A 38 27.67 54.55 -82.12
C GLU A 38 28.42 54.28 -83.44
N LEU A 39 28.22 55.13 -84.44
CA LEU A 39 28.92 55.03 -85.72
C LEU A 39 30.41 55.33 -85.59
N ILE A 40 30.79 56.32 -84.76
CA ILE A 40 32.19 56.62 -84.47
C ILE A 40 32.87 55.42 -83.79
N ASN A 41 32.23 54.81 -82.79
CA ASN A 41 32.76 53.63 -82.12
C ASN A 41 32.83 52.43 -83.08
N LYS A 42 31.84 52.25 -83.96
CA LYS A 42 31.82 51.22 -85.01
C LYS A 42 32.97 51.41 -85.99
N ILE A 43 33.28 52.65 -86.39
CA ILE A 43 34.43 52.97 -87.24
C ILE A 43 35.73 52.65 -86.52
N PHE A 44 35.93 53.22 -85.32
CA PHE A 44 37.21 53.05 -84.63
C PHE A 44 37.47 51.60 -84.27
N GLU A 45 36.52 50.86 -83.70
CA GLU A 45 36.77 49.47 -83.29
C GLU A 45 36.94 48.48 -84.44
N ASN A 46 36.37 48.76 -85.63
CA ASN A 46 36.37 47.81 -86.74
C ASN A 46 37.29 48.22 -87.91
N SER A 47 37.92 49.39 -87.86
CA SER A 47 38.90 49.80 -88.86
C SER A 47 40.28 49.18 -88.57
N LYS A 48 40.97 48.76 -89.63
CA LYS A 48 42.36 48.32 -89.53
C LYS A 48 43.26 49.49 -89.17
N GLU A 49 44.41 49.17 -88.59
CA GLU A 49 45.41 50.15 -88.18
C GLU A 49 45.87 51.07 -89.34
N SER A 50 46.00 50.53 -90.55
CA SER A 50 46.34 51.30 -91.75
C SER A 50 45.31 52.37 -92.10
N THR A 51 44.02 52.03 -91.98
CA THR A 51 42.90 52.92 -92.29
C THR A 51 42.76 54.01 -91.25
N LEU A 52 42.90 53.66 -89.97
CA LEU A 52 42.93 54.63 -88.88
C LEU A 52 44.12 55.58 -88.96
N ARG A 53 45.29 55.09 -89.39
CA ARG A 53 46.45 55.96 -89.63
C ARG A 53 46.17 56.96 -90.75
N LYS A 54 45.58 56.49 -91.87
CA LYS A 54 45.20 57.34 -93.01
C LYS A 54 44.19 58.43 -92.59
N ILE A 55 43.12 58.04 -91.89
CA ILE A 55 42.12 58.93 -91.29
C ILE A 55 42.80 59.94 -90.35
N SER A 56 43.67 59.46 -89.48
CA SER A 56 44.37 60.27 -88.48
C SER A 56 45.36 61.27 -89.10
N SER A 57 45.93 60.98 -90.27
CA SER A 57 46.86 61.88 -90.98
C SER A 57 46.17 62.89 -91.89
N GLU A 58 45.16 62.46 -92.66
CA GLU A 58 44.55 63.23 -93.75
C GLU A 58 43.40 64.15 -93.28
N ILE A 59 42.73 63.81 -92.18
CA ILE A 59 41.57 64.57 -91.69
C ILE A 59 42.00 65.74 -90.80
N LYS A 60 41.27 66.85 -90.88
CA LYS A 60 41.48 68.03 -90.01
C LYS A 60 41.32 67.70 -88.53
N VAL A 61 42.21 68.29 -87.73
CA VAL A 61 42.32 68.03 -86.28
C VAL A 61 41.03 68.33 -85.52
N ASP A 62 40.29 69.38 -85.91
CA ASP A 62 39.04 69.77 -85.24
C ASP A 62 37.93 68.73 -85.41
N VAL A 63 37.84 68.13 -86.59
CA VAL A 63 36.84 67.08 -86.88
C VAL A 63 37.18 65.81 -86.11
N LEU A 64 38.46 65.46 -86.07
CA LEU A 64 38.92 64.26 -85.41
C LEU A 64 38.89 64.37 -83.87
N LYS A 65 39.15 65.56 -83.31
CA LYS A 65 38.95 65.87 -81.89
C LYS A 65 37.50 65.61 -81.48
N ARG A 66 36.54 66.14 -82.24
CA ARG A 66 35.12 65.94 -81.96
C ARG A 66 34.75 64.46 -81.99
N ALA A 67 35.25 63.72 -82.97
CA ALA A 67 35.01 62.27 -83.05
C ALA A 67 35.56 61.54 -81.80
N LEU A 68 36.77 61.91 -81.35
CA LEU A 68 37.38 61.29 -80.18
C LEU A 68 36.74 61.69 -78.85
N ASP A 69 36.25 62.93 -78.71
CA ASP A 69 35.53 63.38 -77.50
C ASP A 69 34.28 62.53 -77.22
N ILE A 70 33.65 62.00 -78.28
CA ILE A 70 32.40 61.24 -78.23
C ILE A 70 32.64 59.71 -78.23
N ALA A 71 33.89 59.27 -78.45
CA ALA A 71 34.24 57.85 -78.52
C ALA A 71 34.27 57.18 -77.13
N SER A 72 33.96 55.87 -77.09
CA SER A 72 34.03 55.05 -75.87
C SER A 72 35.48 54.78 -75.44
N GLU A 73 35.73 54.43 -74.17
CA GLU A 73 37.08 54.09 -73.69
C GLU A 73 37.73 52.96 -74.50
N LYS A 74 36.94 51.99 -74.95
CA LYS A 74 37.41 50.87 -75.76
C LYS A 74 37.83 51.32 -77.17
N SER A 75 37.03 52.18 -77.79
CA SER A 75 37.31 52.75 -79.11
C SER A 75 38.51 53.72 -79.07
N LEU A 76 38.64 54.51 -78.00
CA LEU A 76 39.81 55.33 -77.72
C LEU A 76 41.08 54.49 -77.57
N ARG A 77 40.99 53.32 -76.92
CA ARG A 77 42.12 52.39 -76.78
C ARG A 77 42.63 51.93 -78.12
N TRP A 78 41.70 51.53 -78.98
CA TRP A 78 42.03 51.09 -80.32
C TRP A 78 42.62 52.23 -81.16
N TYR A 79 42.01 53.41 -81.10
CA TYR A 79 42.51 54.61 -81.78
C TYR A 79 43.93 54.98 -81.35
N VAL A 80 44.22 55.00 -80.04
CA VAL A 80 45.54 55.32 -79.48
C VAL A 80 46.59 54.30 -79.88
N GLN A 81 46.20 53.02 -79.98
CA GLN A 81 47.10 51.95 -80.39
C GLN A 81 47.39 52.01 -81.90
N ALA A 82 46.38 52.27 -82.72
CA ALA A 82 46.50 52.29 -84.18
C ALA A 82 47.15 53.58 -84.72
N SER A 83 46.92 54.72 -84.07
CA SER A 83 47.38 56.02 -84.57
C SER A 83 48.90 56.16 -84.52
N SER A 84 49.42 56.93 -85.47
CA SER A 84 50.84 57.30 -85.49
C SER A 84 51.17 58.24 -84.32
N LEU A 85 52.41 58.19 -83.81
CA LEU A 85 52.84 59.09 -82.75
C LEU A 85 52.72 60.57 -83.15
N ASN A 86 52.94 60.90 -84.43
CA ASN A 86 52.82 62.28 -84.92
C ASN A 86 51.37 62.74 -84.92
N SER A 87 50.43 61.87 -85.28
CA SER A 87 49.02 62.20 -85.21
C SER A 87 48.55 62.35 -83.77
N LEU A 88 48.97 61.46 -82.86
CA LEU A 88 48.65 61.57 -81.43
C LEU A 88 49.17 62.87 -80.84
N LYS A 89 50.39 63.30 -81.19
CA LYS A 89 50.94 64.60 -80.78
C LYS A 89 50.14 65.78 -81.33
N ARG A 90 49.71 65.68 -82.60
CA ARG A 90 48.93 66.72 -83.26
C ARG A 90 47.55 66.89 -82.61
N ILE A 91 46.93 65.79 -82.20
CA ILE A 91 45.61 65.77 -81.60
C ILE A 91 45.68 66.17 -80.12
N SER A 92 46.60 65.60 -79.35
CA SER A 92 46.76 65.91 -77.93
C SER A 92 47.06 67.39 -77.68
N ALA A 93 47.80 68.04 -78.58
CA ALA A 93 48.08 69.48 -78.52
C ALA A 93 46.82 70.35 -78.73
N ALA A 94 45.84 69.88 -79.50
CA ALA A 94 44.60 70.60 -79.83
C ALA A 94 43.36 70.16 -79.01
N SER A 95 43.47 69.05 -78.28
CA SER A 95 42.37 68.43 -77.51
C SER A 95 42.12 69.09 -76.14
N SER A 96 40.94 68.80 -75.57
CA SER A 96 40.55 69.19 -74.20
C SER A 96 41.34 68.41 -73.15
N ASN A 97 41.44 68.92 -71.91
CA ASN A 97 42.14 68.23 -70.82
C ASN A 97 41.52 66.86 -70.50
N THR A 98 40.19 66.79 -70.50
CA THR A 98 39.44 65.55 -70.24
C THR A 98 39.69 64.48 -71.30
N LEU A 99 39.80 64.86 -72.58
CA LEU A 99 40.15 63.92 -73.65
C LEU A 99 41.60 63.48 -73.56
N VAL A 100 42.52 64.38 -73.20
CA VAL A 100 43.92 64.04 -72.99
C VAL A 100 44.08 63.06 -71.81
N GLU A 101 43.38 63.26 -70.70
CA GLU A 101 43.34 62.32 -69.57
C GLU A 101 42.85 60.94 -70.02
N LYS A 102 41.70 60.88 -70.71
CA LYS A 102 41.18 59.63 -71.27
C LYS A 102 42.17 58.96 -72.24
N LEU A 103 42.83 59.72 -73.13
CA LEU A 103 43.82 59.17 -74.07
C LEU A 103 45.06 58.62 -73.35
N ILE A 104 45.46 59.20 -72.21
CA ILE A 104 46.62 58.75 -71.41
C ILE A 104 46.26 57.51 -70.58
N ASP A 105 45.13 57.52 -69.87
CA ASP A 105 44.67 56.41 -69.04
C ASP A 105 44.50 55.13 -69.87
N VAL A 106 43.97 55.32 -71.08
CA VAL A 106 43.69 54.24 -72.01
C VAL A 106 44.94 53.80 -72.80
N ALA A 107 46.00 54.61 -72.87
CA ALA A 107 47.25 54.19 -73.52
C ALA A 107 47.90 53.06 -72.71
N SER A 108 48.02 51.87 -73.28
CA SER A 108 48.62 50.71 -72.58
C SER A 108 50.16 50.78 -72.49
N ASP A 109 50.80 51.51 -73.40
CA ASP A 109 52.26 51.58 -73.53
C ASP A 109 52.81 52.89 -72.96
N GLN A 110 53.81 52.76 -72.08
CA GLN A 110 54.54 53.87 -71.46
C GLN A 110 55.11 54.83 -72.51
N LYS A 111 55.58 54.31 -73.65
CA LYS A 111 56.13 55.15 -74.74
C LYS A 111 55.08 56.07 -75.37
N ARG A 112 53.84 55.60 -75.51
CA ARG A 112 52.72 56.38 -76.08
C ARG A 112 52.19 57.40 -75.07
N ARG A 113 52.11 57.03 -73.78
CA ARG A 113 51.83 57.97 -72.68
C ARG A 113 52.83 59.13 -72.68
N GLU A 114 54.12 58.82 -72.75
CA GLU A 114 55.17 59.83 -72.81
C GLU A 114 55.10 60.69 -74.08
N ALA A 115 54.77 60.13 -75.23
CA ALA A 115 54.63 60.88 -76.48
C ALA A 115 53.48 61.90 -76.40
N ILE A 116 52.34 61.52 -75.84
CA ILE A 116 51.17 62.39 -75.60
C ILE A 116 51.54 63.48 -74.59
N ILE A 117 52.19 63.12 -73.48
CA ILE A 117 52.63 64.08 -72.44
C ILE A 117 53.66 65.08 -72.98
N LYS A 118 54.58 64.63 -73.85
CA LYS A 118 55.62 65.48 -74.45
C LYS A 118 55.05 66.51 -75.44
N SER A 119 53.93 66.22 -76.09
CA SER A 119 53.23 67.15 -77.00
C SER A 119 52.38 68.22 -76.31
N LEU A 120 52.11 68.10 -75.00
CA LEU A 120 51.28 69.06 -74.29
C LEU A 120 52.06 70.36 -73.98
N PRO A 121 51.37 71.52 -73.94
CA PRO A 121 51.92 72.76 -73.40
C PRO A 121 52.42 72.59 -71.96
N LEU A 122 53.42 73.39 -71.58
CA LEU A 122 54.19 73.21 -70.33
C LEU A 122 53.33 73.20 -69.05
N GLU A 123 52.25 74.00 -69.01
CA GLU A 123 51.35 74.07 -67.85
C GLU A 123 50.54 72.78 -67.63
N ARG A 124 50.08 72.16 -68.71
CA ARG A 124 49.29 70.92 -68.63
C ARG A 124 50.12 69.73 -68.16
N ARG A 125 51.43 69.74 -68.43
CA ARG A 125 52.35 68.69 -67.96
C ARG A 125 52.47 68.68 -66.42
N LYS A 126 52.51 69.85 -65.78
CA LYS A 126 52.63 69.96 -64.31
C LYS A 126 51.43 69.38 -63.57
N GLN A 127 50.21 69.68 -64.04
CA GLN A 127 48.97 69.18 -63.42
C GLN A 127 48.92 67.64 -63.36
N TRP A 128 49.47 66.98 -64.38
CA TRP A 128 49.52 65.53 -64.45
C TRP A 128 50.54 64.91 -63.48
N GLU A 129 51.72 65.52 -63.36
CA GLU A 129 52.74 65.08 -62.39
C GLU A 129 52.20 65.11 -60.95
N ASP A 130 51.37 66.12 -60.63
CA ASP A 130 50.71 66.23 -59.33
C ASP A 130 49.62 65.17 -59.10
N TYR A 131 48.88 64.78 -60.15
CA TYR A 131 47.91 63.69 -60.06
C TYR A 131 48.57 62.34 -59.74
N VAL A 132 49.61 61.98 -60.50
CA VAL A 132 50.35 60.71 -60.31
C VAL A 132 50.98 60.65 -58.92
N ARG A 133 51.49 61.77 -58.41
CA ARG A 133 52.07 61.86 -57.07
C ARG A 133 51.03 61.57 -55.97
N ARG A 134 49.80 62.07 -56.09
CA ARG A 134 48.73 61.86 -55.10
C ARG A 134 48.30 60.40 -54.99
N GLU A 135 48.09 59.72 -56.11
CA GLU A 135 47.68 58.32 -56.12
C GLU A 135 48.74 57.38 -55.52
N LYS A 136 50.02 57.67 -55.78
CA LYS A 136 51.13 56.92 -55.19
C LYS A 136 51.17 57.05 -53.65
N ASN A 137 50.87 58.23 -53.12
CA ASN A 137 50.82 58.47 -51.67
C ASN A 137 49.65 57.74 -51.02
N ARG A 138 48.44 57.83 -51.60
CA ARG A 138 47.24 57.13 -51.11
C ARG A 138 47.45 55.61 -51.01
N SER A 139 48.09 55.02 -52.02
CA SER A 139 48.41 53.59 -52.04
C SER A 139 49.41 53.19 -50.94
N ARG A 140 50.30 54.10 -50.54
CA ARG A 140 51.27 53.87 -49.46
C ARG A 140 50.59 53.89 -48.10
N GLU A 141 49.74 54.88 -47.85
CA GLU A 141 48.99 55.02 -46.59
C GLU A 141 48.09 53.80 -46.31
N LEU A 142 47.38 53.32 -47.33
CA LEU A 142 46.55 52.11 -47.22
C LEU A 142 47.37 50.87 -46.84
N ARG A 143 48.57 50.72 -47.40
CA ARG A 143 49.47 49.60 -47.06
C ARG A 143 50.01 49.70 -45.64
N GLU A 144 50.32 50.91 -45.17
CA GLU A 144 50.80 51.13 -43.81
C GLU A 144 49.68 50.87 -42.78
N SER A 145 48.45 51.33 -43.06
CA SER A 145 47.27 51.03 -42.22
C SER A 145 46.94 49.53 -42.17
N ALA A 146 47.01 48.83 -43.30
CA ALA A 146 46.78 47.38 -43.34
C ALA A 146 47.80 46.61 -42.50
N LYS A 147 49.08 47.00 -42.53
CA LYS A 147 50.12 46.40 -41.68
C LYS A 147 49.88 46.63 -40.19
N GLN A 148 49.45 47.84 -39.81
CA GLN A 148 49.15 48.14 -38.41
C GLN A 148 47.96 47.31 -37.90
N ALA A 149 46.91 47.16 -38.72
CA ALA A 149 45.76 46.32 -38.39
C ALA A 149 46.14 44.84 -38.23
N GLU A 150 47.05 44.33 -39.09
CA GLU A 150 47.55 42.96 -38.98
C GLU A 150 48.31 42.74 -37.67
N VAL A 151 49.19 43.66 -37.29
CA VAL A 151 49.93 43.59 -36.02
C VAL A 151 48.96 43.60 -34.83
N SER A 152 47.97 44.49 -34.82
CA SER A 152 47.00 44.54 -33.71
C SER A 152 46.16 43.26 -33.60
N LEU A 153 45.78 42.65 -34.73
CA LEU A 153 45.02 41.39 -34.72
C LEU A 153 45.87 40.21 -34.21
N VAL A 154 47.16 40.19 -34.53
CA VAL A 154 48.08 39.16 -34.03
C VAL A 154 48.27 39.31 -32.51
N GLU A 155 48.42 40.53 -32.01
CA GLU A 155 48.50 40.78 -30.56
C GLU A 155 47.22 40.39 -29.83
N GLU A 156 46.05 40.71 -30.38
CA GLU A 156 44.75 40.35 -29.79
C GLU A 156 44.57 38.82 -29.76
N ARG A 157 44.90 38.11 -30.85
CA ARG A 157 44.87 36.64 -30.88
C ARG A 157 45.79 36.03 -29.84
N LYS A 158 46.97 36.61 -29.63
CA LYS A 158 47.90 36.14 -28.62
C LYS A 158 47.33 36.31 -27.21
N ARG A 159 46.73 37.47 -26.90
CA ARG A 159 46.06 37.69 -25.61
C ARG A 159 44.93 36.70 -25.37
N ILE A 160 44.07 36.49 -26.37
CA ILE A 160 42.97 35.52 -26.27
C ILE A 160 43.51 34.10 -26.02
N ALA A 161 44.59 33.70 -26.70
CA ALA A 161 45.20 32.39 -26.49
C ALA A 161 45.79 32.24 -25.07
N ASP A 162 46.47 33.28 -24.58
CA ASP A 162 47.02 33.31 -23.22
C ASP A 162 45.90 33.23 -22.17
N ASP A 163 44.84 34.04 -22.33
CA ASP A 163 43.66 34.03 -21.45
C ASP A 163 42.97 32.67 -21.46
N LEU A 164 42.75 32.07 -22.63
CA LEU A 164 42.14 30.75 -22.76
C LEU A 164 42.99 29.67 -22.08
N SER A 165 44.32 29.74 -22.23
CA SER A 165 45.23 28.80 -21.58
C SER A 165 45.21 28.92 -20.06
N SER A 166 45.09 30.14 -19.53
CA SER A 166 44.97 30.38 -18.09
C SER A 166 43.64 29.88 -17.54
N ALA A 167 42.55 30.09 -18.28
CA ALA A 167 41.21 29.60 -17.92
C ALA A 167 41.14 28.07 -17.94
N ILE A 168 41.78 27.42 -18.92
CA ILE A 168 41.89 25.95 -18.97
C ILE A 168 42.63 25.43 -17.74
N ARG A 169 43.80 26.00 -17.41
CA ARG A 169 44.56 25.60 -16.22
C ARG A 169 43.76 25.76 -14.92
N ALA A 170 43.09 26.90 -14.74
CA ALA A 170 42.24 27.14 -13.57
C ALA A 170 41.08 26.12 -13.48
N LYS A 171 40.52 25.70 -14.62
CA LYS A 171 39.49 24.66 -14.66
C LYS A 171 40.03 23.27 -14.35
N GLU A 172 41.21 22.93 -14.86
CA GLU A 172 41.89 21.66 -14.56
C GLU A 172 42.24 21.55 -13.08
N GLU A 173 42.77 22.62 -12.46
CA GLU A 173 43.06 22.68 -11.03
C GLU A 173 41.77 22.51 -10.19
N ALA A 174 40.71 23.25 -10.52
CA ALA A 174 39.42 23.13 -9.83
C ALA A 174 38.80 21.72 -9.96
N LEU A 175 38.96 21.06 -11.11
CA LEU A 175 38.52 19.67 -11.30
C LEU A 175 39.35 18.70 -10.46
N ALA A 176 40.67 18.86 -10.43
CA ALA A 176 41.55 18.03 -9.61
C ALA A 176 41.21 18.15 -8.11
N GLU A 177 40.94 19.37 -7.61
CA GLU A 177 40.49 19.59 -6.24
C GLU A 177 39.12 18.93 -5.98
N ALA A 178 38.16 19.08 -6.90
CA ALA A 178 36.85 18.46 -6.78
C ALA A 178 36.94 16.92 -6.74
N GLU A 179 37.81 16.31 -7.55
CA GLU A 179 38.07 14.87 -7.54
C GLU A 179 38.70 14.40 -6.24
N GLN A 180 39.64 15.16 -5.68
CA GLN A 180 40.23 14.85 -4.38
C GLN A 180 39.17 14.87 -3.27
N VAL A 181 38.33 15.91 -3.23
CA VAL A 181 37.24 16.02 -2.26
C VAL A 181 36.23 14.88 -2.43
N ALA A 182 35.89 14.52 -3.66
CA ALA A 182 34.99 13.39 -3.95
C ALA A 182 35.58 12.06 -3.47
N ASN A 183 36.88 11.84 -3.71
CA ASN A 183 37.58 10.64 -3.25
C ASN A 183 37.66 10.55 -1.72
N LEU A 184 37.90 11.68 -1.03
CA LEU A 184 37.88 11.72 0.44
C LEU A 184 36.49 11.41 1.00
N LYS A 185 35.44 12.02 0.43
CA LYS A 185 34.04 11.72 0.81
C LYS A 185 33.69 10.25 0.59
N LYS A 186 34.13 9.67 -0.53
CA LYS A 186 33.91 8.26 -0.84
C LYS A 186 34.56 7.36 0.21
N LYS A 187 35.82 7.61 0.58
CA LYS A 187 36.52 6.85 1.63
C LYS A 187 35.79 6.93 2.97
N HIS A 188 35.35 8.12 3.38
CA HIS A 188 34.59 8.29 4.62
C HIS A 188 33.27 7.50 4.60
N LEU A 189 32.53 7.53 3.49
CA LEU A 189 31.31 6.74 3.34
C LEU A 189 31.59 5.23 3.37
N ASP A 190 32.67 4.77 2.74
CA ASP A 190 33.06 3.36 2.76
C ASP A 190 33.42 2.91 4.18
N GLU A 191 34.09 3.75 4.97
CA GLU A 191 34.39 3.52 6.40
C GLU A 191 33.11 3.45 7.25
N GLU A 192 32.17 4.40 7.07
CA GLU A 192 30.88 4.37 7.76
C GLU A 192 30.07 3.11 7.43
N ILE A 193 30.08 2.68 6.16
CA ILE A 193 29.42 1.44 5.72
C ILE A 193 30.08 0.22 6.37
N ALA A 194 31.41 0.18 6.50
CA ALA A 194 32.11 -0.90 7.18
C ALA A 194 31.72 -0.97 8.66
N ILE A 195 31.74 0.16 9.37
CA ILE A 195 31.32 0.24 10.78
C ILE A 195 29.86 -0.18 10.95
N ALA A 196 28.97 0.28 10.07
CA ALA A 196 27.56 -0.07 10.11
C ALA A 196 27.33 -1.58 9.87
N LYS A 197 28.10 -2.20 8.96
CA LYS A 197 28.06 -3.64 8.72
C LYS A 197 28.53 -4.45 9.92
N ASP A 198 29.63 -4.04 10.55
CA ASP A 198 30.14 -4.71 11.75
C ASP A 198 29.15 -4.62 12.91
N ARG A 199 28.52 -3.45 13.09
CA ARG A 199 27.45 -3.27 14.08
C ARG A 199 26.22 -4.10 13.78
N LEU A 200 25.84 -4.23 12.50
CA LEU A 200 24.72 -5.08 12.12
C LEU A 200 25.00 -6.56 12.40
N ASN A 201 26.22 -7.02 12.09
CA ASN A 201 26.63 -8.39 12.34
C ASN A 201 26.66 -8.72 13.84
N SER A 202 27.16 -7.81 14.68
CA SER A 202 27.16 -8.00 16.14
C SER A 202 25.75 -8.05 16.71
N LEU A 203 24.85 -7.17 16.26
CA LEU A 203 23.44 -7.21 16.63
C LEU A 203 22.77 -8.51 16.19
N LEU A 204 23.03 -8.99 14.98
CA LEU A 204 22.50 -10.25 14.48
C LEU A 204 22.96 -11.44 15.35
N SER A 205 24.25 -11.48 15.72
CA SER A 205 24.74 -12.53 16.63
C SER A 205 24.08 -12.47 18.00
N GLU A 206 23.92 -11.27 18.58
CA GLU A 206 23.28 -11.10 19.89
C GLU A 206 21.80 -11.50 19.84
N THR A 207 21.07 -11.15 18.77
CA THR A 207 19.67 -11.57 18.60
C THR A 207 19.55 -13.09 18.47
N SER A 208 20.44 -13.73 17.72
CA SER A 208 20.47 -15.19 17.56
C SER A 208 20.73 -15.91 18.89
N GLU A 209 21.62 -15.38 19.73
CA GLU A 209 21.87 -15.92 21.06
C GLU A 209 20.68 -15.75 21.99
N ARG A 210 20.05 -14.57 22.00
CA ARG A 210 18.83 -14.32 22.78
C ARG A 210 17.68 -15.22 22.36
N GLU A 211 17.47 -15.44 21.07
CA GLU A 211 16.44 -16.36 20.57
C GLU A 211 16.68 -17.79 21.05
N LYS A 212 17.93 -18.26 21.06
CA LYS A 212 18.28 -19.59 21.59
C LYS A 212 18.01 -19.69 23.09
N GLU A 213 18.33 -18.63 23.85
CA GLU A 213 18.07 -18.60 25.29
C GLU A 213 16.56 -18.59 25.59
N LEU A 214 15.78 -17.79 24.86
CA LEU A 214 14.32 -17.76 24.99
C LEU A 214 13.69 -19.11 24.69
N LYS A 215 14.11 -19.79 23.61
CA LYS A 215 13.63 -21.14 23.30
C LYS A 215 13.91 -22.13 24.43
N LYS A 216 15.11 -22.10 25.02
CA LYS A 216 15.44 -22.94 26.19
C LYS A 216 14.57 -22.63 27.40
N GLN A 217 14.25 -21.36 27.62
CA GLN A 217 13.36 -20.94 28.72
C GLN A 217 11.92 -21.38 28.47
N GLU A 218 11.42 -21.26 27.24
CA GLU A 218 10.10 -21.76 26.84
C GLU A 218 9.99 -23.27 27.04
N GLU A 219 10.99 -24.05 26.62
CA GLU A 219 11.03 -25.50 26.84
C GLU A 219 11.00 -25.87 28.33
N LYS A 220 11.79 -25.17 29.16
CA LYS A 220 11.79 -25.37 30.63
C LYS A 220 10.43 -25.03 31.25
N LEU A 221 9.81 -23.93 30.82
CA LEU A 221 8.49 -23.53 31.30
C LEU A 221 7.42 -24.54 30.89
N ALA A 222 7.44 -25.02 29.64
CA ALA A 222 6.53 -26.04 29.15
C ALA A 222 6.64 -27.34 29.94
N GLN A 223 7.87 -27.79 30.23
CA GLN A 223 8.12 -28.96 31.08
C GLN A 223 7.56 -28.75 32.49
N LYS A 224 7.81 -27.59 33.10
CA LYS A 224 7.33 -27.29 34.45
C LYS A 224 5.80 -27.20 34.54
N VAL A 225 5.14 -26.67 33.51
CA VAL A 225 3.67 -26.64 33.42
C VAL A 225 3.11 -28.06 33.29
N ALA A 226 3.74 -28.92 32.48
CA ALA A 226 3.34 -30.31 32.35
C ALA A 226 3.48 -31.07 33.69
N GLU A 227 4.61 -30.91 34.37
CA GLU A 227 4.87 -31.51 35.69
C GLU A 227 3.86 -31.04 36.74
N LEU A 228 3.60 -29.74 36.84
CA LEU A 228 2.62 -29.18 37.76
C LEU A 228 1.18 -29.67 37.47
N ASN A 229 0.81 -29.80 36.20
CA ASN A 229 -0.50 -30.34 35.84
C ASN A 229 -0.62 -31.82 36.23
N GLU A 230 0.42 -32.61 36.02
CA GLU A 230 0.44 -34.02 36.43
C GLU A 230 0.36 -34.17 37.95
N GLU A 231 1.11 -33.36 38.71
CA GLU A 231 1.01 -33.32 40.17
C GLU A 231 -0.38 -32.91 40.64
N HIS A 232 -0.98 -31.89 40.02
CA HIS A 232 -2.32 -31.44 40.37
C HIS A 232 -3.36 -32.54 40.13
N GLN A 233 -3.30 -33.22 38.97
CA GLN A 233 -4.17 -34.35 38.67
C GLN A 233 -4.00 -35.48 39.69
N LYS A 234 -2.77 -35.83 40.06
CA LYS A 234 -2.49 -36.83 41.11
C LYS A 234 -3.08 -36.43 42.46
N GLN A 235 -2.94 -35.17 42.87
CA GLN A 235 -3.50 -34.67 44.13
C GLN A 235 -5.03 -34.68 44.15
N VAL A 236 -5.67 -34.31 43.05
CA VAL A 236 -7.13 -34.37 42.90
C VAL A 236 -7.58 -35.83 43.00
N GLN A 237 -6.91 -36.73 42.30
CA GLN A 237 -7.22 -38.17 42.30
C GLN A 237 -7.11 -38.78 43.70
N GLN A 238 -6.01 -38.51 44.42
CA GLN A 238 -5.80 -38.98 45.79
C GLN A 238 -6.88 -38.48 46.77
N ARG A 239 -7.31 -37.23 46.63
CA ARG A 239 -8.37 -36.66 47.49
C ARG A 239 -9.73 -37.30 47.21
N ILE A 240 -10.03 -37.60 45.96
CA ILE A 240 -11.24 -38.26 45.53
C ILE A 240 -11.24 -39.70 46.09
N GLU A 241 -10.20 -40.48 45.83
CA GLU A 241 -10.07 -41.89 46.24
C GLU A 241 -10.21 -42.09 47.77
N ILE A 242 -9.63 -41.20 48.59
CA ILE A 242 -9.63 -41.37 50.05
C ILE A 242 -10.91 -40.80 50.70
N LYS A 243 -11.35 -39.60 50.33
CA LYS A 243 -12.36 -38.89 51.11
C LYS A 243 -13.79 -39.29 50.75
N VAL A 244 -14.09 -39.60 49.49
CA VAL A 244 -15.46 -39.89 49.05
C VAL A 244 -16.01 -41.17 49.72
N PRO A 245 -15.29 -42.31 49.76
CA PRO A 245 -15.77 -43.52 50.41
C PRO A 245 -16.02 -43.34 51.91
N GLU A 246 -15.19 -42.53 52.58
CA GLU A 246 -15.33 -42.23 54.01
C GLU A 246 -16.62 -41.46 54.29
N TYR A 247 -16.88 -40.37 53.56
CA TYR A 247 -18.13 -39.60 53.70
C TYR A 247 -19.37 -40.44 53.37
N VAL A 248 -19.31 -41.26 52.31
CA VAL A 248 -20.41 -42.14 51.92
C VAL A 248 -20.67 -43.18 53.01
N SER A 249 -19.62 -43.81 53.57
CA SER A 249 -19.77 -44.78 54.66
C SER A 249 -20.37 -44.18 55.94
N ALA A 250 -20.00 -42.93 56.28
CA ALA A 250 -20.57 -42.22 57.40
C ALA A 250 -22.08 -41.95 57.19
N ALA A 251 -22.48 -41.56 55.98
CA ALA A 251 -23.89 -41.33 55.63
C ALA A 251 -24.72 -42.63 55.68
N VAL A 252 -24.19 -43.74 55.14
CA VAL A 252 -24.83 -45.06 55.19
C VAL A 252 -25.04 -45.51 56.64
N ARG A 253 -24.02 -45.37 57.49
CA ARG A 253 -24.10 -45.73 58.92
C ARG A 253 -25.20 -44.99 59.66
N VAL A 254 -25.38 -43.70 59.38
CA VAL A 254 -26.48 -42.90 59.96
C VAL A 254 -27.84 -43.45 59.53
N LEU A 255 -27.98 -43.92 58.29
CA LEU A 255 -29.23 -44.51 57.80
C LEU A 255 -29.51 -45.88 58.43
N GLU A 256 -28.49 -46.74 58.58
CA GLU A 256 -28.60 -48.04 59.25
C GLU A 256 -28.95 -47.89 60.75
N ASP A 257 -28.33 -46.93 61.44
CA ASP A 257 -28.67 -46.61 62.84
C ASP A 257 -30.12 -46.12 63.00
N LEU A 258 -30.68 -45.46 61.98
CA LEU A 258 -32.09 -45.06 61.98
C LEU A 258 -33.01 -46.23 61.62
N GLU A 259 -32.61 -47.09 60.67
CA GLU A 259 -33.35 -48.32 60.33
C GLU A 259 -33.54 -49.20 61.57
N THR A 260 -32.46 -49.49 62.30
CA THR A 260 -32.48 -50.32 63.51
C THR A 260 -33.43 -49.74 64.57
N LYS A 261 -33.33 -48.42 64.83
CA LYS A 261 -34.25 -47.72 65.75
C LYS A 261 -35.72 -47.85 65.34
N TYR A 262 -36.04 -47.73 64.05
CA TYR A 262 -37.41 -47.87 63.57
C TYR A 262 -37.90 -49.32 63.62
N ARG A 263 -37.03 -50.27 63.30
CA ARG A 263 -37.32 -51.71 63.40
C ARG A 263 -37.59 -52.14 64.84
N GLU A 264 -36.84 -51.62 65.80
CA GLU A 264 -37.07 -51.84 67.22
C GLU A 264 -38.42 -51.27 67.68
N LYS A 265 -38.75 -50.03 67.28
CA LYS A 265 -40.06 -49.44 67.56
C LYS A 265 -41.19 -50.26 66.96
N ALA A 266 -41.07 -50.71 65.72
CA ALA A 266 -42.04 -51.58 65.07
C ALA A 266 -42.23 -52.88 65.87
N ARG A 267 -41.13 -53.55 66.23
CA ARG A 267 -41.16 -54.77 67.04
C ARG A 267 -41.88 -54.54 68.38
N ASN A 268 -41.56 -53.46 69.08
CA ASN A 268 -42.19 -53.14 70.36
C ASN A 268 -43.70 -52.95 70.22
N TRP A 269 -44.16 -52.20 69.21
CA TRP A 269 -45.60 -52.02 68.95
C TRP A 269 -46.30 -53.32 68.55
N SER A 270 -45.64 -54.19 67.78
CA SER A 270 -46.17 -55.52 67.45
C SER A 270 -46.32 -56.43 68.67
N ILE A 271 -45.33 -56.42 69.57
CA ILE A 271 -45.41 -57.15 70.85
C ILE A 271 -46.57 -56.62 71.69
N HIS A 272 -46.74 -55.29 71.80
CA HIS A 272 -47.87 -54.71 72.53
C HIS A 272 -49.21 -55.10 71.91
N GLY A 273 -49.35 -55.06 70.59
CA GLY A 273 -50.57 -55.52 69.90
C GLY A 273 -50.88 -56.99 70.17
N THR A 274 -49.86 -57.84 70.18
CA THR A 274 -49.97 -59.27 70.49
C THR A 274 -50.38 -59.52 71.95
N LEU A 275 -49.75 -58.81 72.90
CA LEU A 275 -50.10 -58.90 74.32
C LEU A 275 -51.54 -58.45 74.58
N VAL A 276 -52.00 -57.40 73.90
CA VAL A 276 -53.39 -56.91 74.01
C VAL A 276 -54.38 -57.93 73.47
N LEU A 277 -54.07 -58.63 72.37
CA LEU A 277 -54.90 -59.73 71.87
C LEU A 277 -54.96 -60.90 72.85
N ILE A 278 -53.82 -61.30 73.43
CA ILE A 278 -53.78 -62.35 74.46
C ILE A 278 -54.63 -61.93 75.67
N ALA A 279 -54.47 -60.69 76.14
CA ALA A 279 -55.28 -60.15 77.23
C ALA A 279 -56.77 -60.13 76.89
N ALA A 280 -57.16 -59.80 75.65
CA ALA A 280 -58.55 -59.83 75.21
C ALA A 280 -59.16 -61.24 75.29
N VAL A 281 -58.40 -62.27 74.87
CA VAL A 281 -58.82 -63.67 75.00
C VAL A 281 -58.96 -64.06 76.48
N VAL A 282 -57.96 -63.75 77.31
CA VAL A 282 -57.99 -64.07 78.75
C VAL A 282 -59.17 -63.38 79.44
N VAL A 283 -59.39 -62.09 79.19
CA VAL A 283 -60.51 -61.32 79.76
C VAL A 283 -61.84 -61.92 79.32
N THR A 284 -61.96 -62.35 78.06
CA THR A 284 -63.19 -63.00 77.57
C THR A 284 -63.46 -64.32 78.29
N VAL A 285 -62.44 -65.16 78.48
CA VAL A 285 -62.55 -66.41 79.24
C VAL A 285 -62.90 -66.15 80.71
N VAL A 286 -62.25 -65.16 81.35
CA VAL A 286 -62.49 -64.80 82.76
C VAL A 286 -63.87 -64.19 82.97
N ILE A 287 -64.34 -63.31 82.08
CA ILE A 287 -65.71 -62.77 82.14
C ILE A 287 -66.73 -63.89 81.96
N SER A 288 -66.46 -64.84 81.06
CA SER A 288 -67.34 -65.99 80.85
C SER A 288 -67.39 -66.90 82.08
N SER A 289 -66.25 -67.18 82.73
CA SER A 289 -66.20 -68.03 83.93
C SER A 289 -66.73 -67.34 85.19
N LEU A 290 -66.41 -66.06 85.42
CA LEU A 290 -66.98 -65.30 86.53
C LEU A 290 -68.47 -65.02 86.33
N GLY A 291 -68.93 -64.85 85.08
CA GLY A 291 -70.35 -64.80 84.76
C GLY A 291 -71.10 -66.04 85.25
N THR A 292 -70.48 -67.22 85.18
CA THR A 292 -71.03 -68.45 85.78
C THR A 292 -70.95 -68.51 87.31
N GLY A 293 -70.07 -67.73 87.94
CA GLY A 293 -69.94 -67.65 89.40
C GLY A 293 -70.84 -66.59 90.08
N PHE A 294 -71.21 -65.52 89.37
CA PHE A 294 -72.24 -64.57 89.81
C PHE A 294 -73.66 -65.11 89.60
N LEU A 295 -73.82 -66.15 88.77
CA LEU A 295 -74.97 -67.03 88.80
C LEU A 295 -74.87 -67.87 90.08
N ASP A 296 -75.33 -67.28 91.19
CA ASP A 296 -75.42 -67.93 92.49
C ASP A 296 -76.07 -69.32 92.30
N GLN A 297 -75.59 -70.33 93.03
CA GLN A 297 -76.07 -71.73 92.95
C GLN A 297 -77.56 -71.91 93.36
N LYS A 298 -78.30 -70.80 93.49
CA LYS A 298 -79.72 -70.70 93.83
C LYS A 298 -80.48 -69.66 92.96
N ALA A 299 -79.99 -69.29 91.79
CA ALA A 299 -80.77 -68.54 90.81
C ALA A 299 -81.51 -69.52 89.88
N GLU A 300 -82.68 -70.01 90.31
CA GLU A 300 -83.56 -70.88 89.50
C GLU A 300 -84.18 -70.19 88.28
N ASP A 301 -83.87 -68.92 88.02
CA ASP A 301 -84.28 -68.25 86.79
C ASP A 301 -83.18 -67.31 86.27
N ILE A 302 -82.42 -67.78 85.28
CA ILE A 302 -81.46 -66.94 84.55
C ILE A 302 -82.29 -66.08 83.60
N GLY A 303 -82.65 -64.88 84.06
CA GLY A 303 -83.34 -63.92 83.19
C GLY A 303 -82.51 -63.64 81.93
N TRP A 304 -83.13 -63.80 80.76
CA TRP A 304 -82.59 -63.37 79.46
C TRP A 304 -81.93 -61.97 79.49
N PRO A 305 -82.41 -60.98 80.27
CA PRO A 305 -81.73 -59.68 80.39
C PRO A 305 -80.30 -59.74 80.93
N LEU A 306 -80.00 -60.63 81.89
CA LEU A 306 -78.66 -60.77 82.49
C LEU A 306 -77.65 -61.32 81.46
N LEU A 307 -78.07 -62.32 80.68
CA LEU A 307 -77.23 -62.91 79.61
C LEU A 307 -76.93 -61.89 78.51
N ILE A 308 -77.94 -61.11 78.11
CA ILE A 308 -77.78 -60.02 77.13
C ILE A 308 -76.80 -58.97 77.69
N PHE A 309 -76.94 -58.60 78.96
CA PHE A 309 -76.06 -57.61 79.61
C PHE A 309 -74.58 -58.07 79.67
N ILE A 310 -74.32 -59.31 80.10
CA ILE A 310 -72.95 -59.86 80.18
C ILE A 310 -72.34 -59.99 78.78
N SER A 311 -73.12 -60.45 77.79
CA SER A 311 -72.68 -60.59 76.40
C SER A 311 -72.34 -59.24 75.78
N PHE A 312 -73.19 -58.22 75.99
CA PHE A 312 -72.95 -56.87 75.51
C PHE A 312 -71.71 -56.24 76.15
N LYS A 313 -71.53 -56.39 77.47
CA LYS A 313 -70.33 -55.92 78.16
C LYS A 313 -69.05 -56.60 77.64
N GLY A 314 -69.11 -57.91 77.41
CA GLY A 314 -68.01 -58.68 76.79
C GLY A 314 -67.68 -58.19 75.38
N LEU A 315 -68.70 -57.94 74.56
CA LEU A 315 -68.55 -57.39 73.21
C LEU A 315 -67.88 -56.01 73.22
N VAL A 316 -68.29 -55.11 74.13
CA VAL A 316 -67.69 -53.77 74.24
C VAL A 316 -66.21 -53.87 74.62
N VAL A 317 -65.86 -54.69 75.61
CA VAL A 317 -64.46 -54.88 76.04
C VAL A 317 -63.61 -55.49 74.93
N LEU A 318 -64.11 -56.52 74.25
CA LEU A 318 -63.46 -57.13 73.09
C LEU A 318 -63.23 -56.12 71.96
N SER A 319 -64.23 -55.26 71.69
CA SER A 319 -64.13 -54.23 70.65
C SER A 319 -63.04 -53.22 70.99
N VAL A 320 -63.02 -52.67 72.21
CA VAL A 320 -62.00 -51.70 72.64
C VAL A 320 -60.59 -52.29 72.56
N LEU A 321 -60.40 -53.51 73.06
CA LEU A 321 -59.09 -54.19 72.99
C LEU A 321 -58.71 -54.55 71.54
N GLY A 322 -59.68 -54.92 70.70
CA GLY A 322 -59.48 -55.17 69.27
C GLY A 322 -59.06 -53.91 68.51
N LEU A 323 -59.69 -52.76 68.77
CA LEU A 323 -59.29 -51.47 68.21
C LEU A 323 -57.89 -51.09 68.66
N TRP A 324 -57.56 -51.29 69.95
CA TRP A 324 -56.22 -51.01 70.45
C TRP A 324 -55.15 -51.90 69.80
N ALA A 325 -55.41 -53.20 69.68
CA ALA A 325 -54.52 -54.12 68.98
C ALA A 325 -54.33 -53.70 67.50
N ARG A 326 -55.42 -53.36 66.80
CA ARG A 326 -55.38 -52.84 65.42
C ARG A 326 -54.54 -51.57 65.31
N HIS A 327 -54.69 -50.64 66.23
CA HIS A 327 -53.89 -49.42 66.26
C HIS A 327 -52.40 -49.74 66.45
N ALA A 328 -52.08 -50.60 67.41
CA ALA A 328 -50.70 -51.04 67.66
C ALA A 328 -50.05 -51.70 66.43
N PHE A 329 -50.78 -52.57 65.72
CA PHE A 329 -50.30 -53.17 64.48
C PHE A 329 -50.16 -52.17 63.33
N THR A 330 -51.05 -51.19 63.24
CA THR A 330 -50.97 -50.13 62.21
C THR A 330 -49.74 -49.25 62.42
N VAL A 331 -49.47 -48.86 63.66
CA VAL A 331 -48.28 -48.09 64.04
C VAL A 331 -47.00 -48.91 63.82
N SER A 332 -47.03 -50.21 64.17
CA SER A 332 -45.93 -51.14 63.87
C SER A 332 -45.62 -51.20 62.38
N ASN A 333 -46.63 -51.36 61.53
CA ASN A 333 -46.46 -51.42 60.07
C ASN A 333 -45.89 -50.12 59.50
N ALA A 334 -46.29 -48.96 60.01
CA ALA A 334 -45.74 -47.69 59.58
C ALA A 334 -44.25 -47.52 59.94
N TYR A 335 -43.86 -47.91 61.17
CA TYR A 335 -42.45 -47.93 61.56
C TYR A 335 -41.64 -48.93 60.73
N MET A 336 -42.21 -50.10 60.41
CA MET A 336 -41.57 -51.09 59.54
C MET A 336 -41.37 -50.56 58.11
N HIS A 337 -42.37 -49.87 57.55
CA HIS A 337 -42.27 -49.31 56.20
C HIS A 337 -41.21 -48.21 56.12
N GLU A 338 -41.10 -47.35 57.14
CA GLU A 338 -40.03 -46.36 57.19
C GLU A 338 -38.66 -47.03 57.38
N ALA A 339 -38.55 -48.11 58.16
CA ALA A 339 -37.30 -48.87 58.28
C ALA A 339 -36.84 -49.44 56.92
N ILE A 340 -37.73 -50.14 56.19
CA ILE A 340 -37.42 -50.71 54.86
C ILE A 340 -36.94 -49.63 53.90
N LYS A 341 -37.64 -48.49 53.86
CA LYS A 341 -37.27 -47.37 52.98
C LYS A 341 -35.90 -46.78 53.32
N ARG A 342 -35.50 -46.74 54.60
CA ARG A 342 -34.16 -46.31 55.00
C ARG A 342 -33.11 -47.34 54.61
N SER A 343 -33.43 -48.62 54.72
CA SER A 343 -32.59 -49.73 54.24
C SER A 343 -32.36 -49.63 52.73
N ASP A 344 -33.41 -49.42 51.94
CA ASP A 344 -33.33 -49.25 50.48
C ASP A 344 -32.46 -48.05 50.09
N ARG A 345 -32.58 -46.93 50.81
CA ARG A 345 -31.71 -45.73 50.61
C ARG A 345 -30.26 -46.00 50.98
N ALA A 346 -30.02 -46.66 52.11
CA ALA A 346 -28.67 -47.06 52.53
C ALA A 346 -28.03 -47.97 51.50
N HIS A 347 -28.79 -48.94 50.97
CA HIS A 347 -28.36 -49.86 49.95
C HIS A 347 -28.06 -49.18 48.60
N ALA A 348 -28.91 -48.24 48.15
CA ALA A 348 -28.66 -47.44 46.95
C ALA A 348 -27.37 -46.60 47.07
N ILE A 349 -27.16 -45.95 48.21
CA ILE A 349 -25.94 -45.17 48.47
C ILE A 349 -24.70 -46.11 48.54
N ASN A 350 -24.84 -47.31 49.10
CA ASN A 350 -23.76 -48.29 49.18
C ASN A 350 -23.37 -48.85 47.80
N PHE A 351 -24.31 -48.99 46.87
CA PHE A 351 -23.96 -49.25 45.46
C PHE A 351 -23.11 -48.15 44.85
N GLY A 352 -23.31 -46.91 45.28
CA GLY A 352 -22.44 -45.80 44.92
C GLY A 352 -21.05 -45.85 45.44
N LYS A 353 -20.94 -46.21 46.70
CA LYS A 353 -19.66 -46.50 47.29
C LYS A 353 -18.92 -47.57 46.46
N LEU A 354 -19.60 -48.65 46.09
CA LEU A 354 -19.02 -49.72 45.28
C LEU A 354 -18.64 -49.26 43.88
N TYR A 355 -19.50 -48.51 43.19
CA TYR A 355 -19.19 -47.95 41.88
C TYR A 355 -17.95 -47.07 41.93
N PHE A 356 -17.85 -46.24 42.96
CA PHE A 356 -16.69 -45.40 43.19
C PHE A 356 -15.42 -46.19 43.53
N GLU A 357 -15.50 -47.24 44.35
CA GLU A 357 -14.36 -48.12 44.66
C GLU A 357 -13.86 -48.86 43.41
N ILE A 358 -14.73 -49.18 42.44
CA ILE A 358 -14.37 -49.87 41.20
C ILE A 358 -13.86 -48.91 40.12
N TYR A 359 -14.52 -47.76 39.94
CA TYR A 359 -14.29 -46.86 38.81
C TYR A 359 -13.66 -45.51 39.20
N GLY A 360 -13.40 -45.25 40.48
CA GLY A 360 -12.97 -43.95 41.00
C GLY A 360 -11.72 -43.34 40.34
N ASN A 361 -10.91 -44.15 39.65
CA ASN A 361 -9.76 -43.70 38.86
C ASN A 361 -10.10 -43.03 37.52
N ALA A 362 -11.35 -43.11 37.06
CA ALA A 362 -11.77 -42.61 35.75
C ALA A 362 -13.00 -41.68 35.80
N VAL A 363 -13.60 -41.45 36.97
CA VAL A 363 -14.88 -40.74 37.09
C VAL A 363 -14.64 -39.26 37.39
N ASP A 364 -15.15 -38.38 36.52
CA ASP A 364 -15.06 -36.93 36.71
C ASP A 364 -16.02 -36.44 37.82
N ARG A 365 -15.72 -35.28 38.40
CA ARG A 365 -16.55 -34.68 39.45
C ARG A 365 -18.00 -34.48 39.00
N SER A 366 -18.21 -34.15 37.73
CA SER A 366 -19.54 -33.95 37.15
C SER A 366 -20.37 -35.24 37.17
N GLU A 367 -19.76 -36.36 36.78
CA GLU A 367 -20.39 -37.69 36.78
C GLU A 367 -20.71 -38.16 38.20
N LEU A 368 -19.85 -37.87 39.19
CA LEU A 368 -20.14 -38.18 40.60
C LEU A 368 -21.42 -37.50 41.10
N VAL A 369 -21.63 -36.23 40.74
CA VAL A 369 -22.83 -35.50 41.16
C VAL A 369 -24.08 -36.12 40.55
N GLU A 370 -24.05 -36.47 39.27
CA GLU A 370 -25.18 -37.09 38.56
C GLU A 370 -25.55 -38.46 39.17
N ILE A 371 -24.53 -39.26 39.53
CA ILE A 371 -24.71 -40.58 40.14
C ILE A 371 -25.39 -40.46 41.52
N PHE A 372 -24.94 -39.52 42.37
CA PHE A 372 -25.51 -39.35 43.72
C PHE A 372 -26.86 -38.63 43.73
N GLU A 373 -27.13 -37.73 42.77
CA GLU A 373 -28.40 -37.03 42.65
C GLU A 373 -29.56 -38.00 42.40
N ASN A 374 -29.35 -38.99 41.52
CA ASN A 374 -30.36 -40.00 41.17
C ASN A 374 -30.66 -41.02 42.28
N TRP A 375 -29.81 -41.14 43.32
CA TRP A 375 -30.06 -42.05 44.44
C TRP A 375 -30.80 -41.44 45.62
N ASN A 376 -31.01 -40.13 45.62
CA ASN A 376 -31.89 -39.50 46.59
C ASN A 376 -33.36 -39.80 46.25
N ILE A 377 -33.83 -41.02 46.55
CA ILE A 377 -35.21 -41.44 46.32
C ILE A 377 -36.14 -40.66 47.26
N ALA A 378 -36.73 -39.57 46.76
CA ALA A 378 -37.75 -38.78 47.44
C ALA A 378 -39.08 -39.57 47.54
N SER A 379 -39.16 -40.55 48.45
CA SER A 379 -40.43 -41.20 48.78
C SER A 379 -41.12 -40.48 49.94
N GLU A 380 -42.44 -40.31 49.85
CA GLU A 380 -43.31 -39.77 50.90
C GLU A 380 -43.24 -40.63 52.18
N SER A 381 -43.49 -40.03 53.36
CA SER A 381 -43.42 -40.75 54.65
C SER A 381 -44.59 -41.72 54.84
N ALA A 382 -44.34 -42.90 55.41
CA ALA A 382 -45.42 -43.83 55.79
C ALA A 382 -46.41 -43.20 56.79
N PHE A 383 -45.93 -42.25 57.60
CA PHE A 383 -46.72 -41.55 58.62
C PHE A 383 -47.71 -40.54 58.04
N SER A 384 -47.49 -40.03 56.82
CA SER A 384 -48.45 -39.12 56.18
C SER A 384 -49.74 -39.83 55.75
N LYS A 385 -49.69 -41.16 55.57
CA LYS A 385 -50.84 -42.02 55.24
C LYS A 385 -51.61 -42.51 56.46
N ILE A 386 -51.07 -42.35 57.67
CA ILE A 386 -51.78 -42.61 58.94
C ILE A 386 -52.63 -41.39 59.33
N LYS A 387 -53.39 -40.84 58.37
CA LYS A 387 -54.56 -40.04 58.75
C LYS A 387 -55.60 -41.05 59.22
N ILE A 388 -56.07 -40.90 60.45
CA ILE A 388 -57.15 -41.68 61.05
C ILE A 388 -58.26 -41.76 60.00
N LYS A 389 -58.37 -42.92 59.34
CA LYS A 389 -59.38 -43.15 58.30
C LYS A 389 -60.73 -43.01 59.00
N ASP A 390 -61.69 -42.33 58.37
CA ASP A 390 -63.07 -42.09 58.84
C ASP A 390 -63.84 -43.34 59.34
N GLN A 391 -63.25 -44.54 59.21
CA GLN A 391 -63.74 -45.79 59.79
C GLN A 391 -63.79 -45.79 61.33
N ASP A 392 -62.88 -45.08 62.02
CA ASP A 392 -62.93 -44.99 63.49
C ASP A 392 -64.10 -44.10 63.97
N VAL A 393 -64.54 -43.14 63.14
CA VAL A 393 -65.71 -42.29 63.40
C VAL A 393 -67.02 -43.09 63.22
N GLN A 394 -67.10 -43.95 62.19
CA GLN A 394 -68.26 -44.81 61.95
C GLN A 394 -68.51 -45.80 63.09
N VAL A 395 -67.48 -46.39 63.70
CA VAL A 395 -67.67 -47.31 64.84
C VAL A 395 -68.16 -46.55 66.06
N VAL A 396 -67.66 -45.33 66.30
CA VAL A 396 -68.12 -44.46 67.39
C VAL A 396 -69.55 -43.96 67.16
N GLU A 397 -69.94 -43.70 65.91
CA GLU A 397 -71.31 -43.32 65.53
C GLU A 397 -72.29 -44.49 65.68
N GLN A 398 -71.90 -45.70 65.28
CA GLN A 398 -72.69 -46.91 65.50
C GLN A 398 -72.88 -47.22 67.00
N ILE A 399 -71.85 -47.00 67.82
CA ILE A 399 -71.96 -47.11 69.28
C ILE A 399 -72.87 -46.01 69.84
N LYS A 400 -72.80 -44.77 69.35
CA LYS A 400 -73.71 -43.68 69.74
C LYS A 400 -75.17 -43.98 69.38
N GLU A 401 -75.42 -44.58 68.22
CA GLU A 401 -76.75 -45.01 67.80
C GLU A 401 -77.28 -46.14 68.68
N LEU A 402 -76.45 -47.15 68.99
CA LEU A 402 -76.82 -48.23 69.93
C LEU A 402 -77.14 -47.69 71.33
N VAL A 403 -76.35 -46.74 71.85
CA VAL A 403 -76.63 -46.11 73.16
C VAL A 403 -77.92 -45.29 73.14
N LYS A 404 -78.24 -44.61 72.02
CA LYS A 404 -79.54 -43.93 71.84
C LYS A 404 -80.71 -44.91 71.86
N VAL A 405 -80.58 -46.05 71.18
CA VAL A 405 -81.62 -47.08 71.13
C VAL A 405 -81.86 -47.69 72.51
N ILE A 406 -80.81 -47.95 73.30
CA ILE A 406 -80.93 -48.47 74.67
C ILE A 406 -81.61 -47.44 75.60
N LYS A 407 -81.25 -46.15 75.51
CA LYS A 407 -81.93 -45.08 76.29
C LYS A 407 -83.41 -44.91 75.93
N LEU A 408 -83.80 -45.19 74.69
CA LEU A 408 -85.19 -45.16 74.25
C LEU A 408 -85.99 -46.38 74.72
N ALA A 409 -85.33 -47.50 75.01
CA ALA A 409 -85.96 -48.70 75.56
C ALA A 409 -86.24 -48.59 77.07
N GLU A 410 -85.34 -47.98 77.85
CA GLU A 410 -85.54 -47.73 79.29
C GLU A 410 -86.65 -46.70 79.60
N GLY A 411 -86.96 -45.81 78.65
CA GLY A 411 -88.00 -44.78 78.81
C GLY A 411 -89.43 -45.24 78.56
N LYS A 412 -89.68 -46.54 78.31
CA LYS A 412 -91.01 -47.08 77.98
C LYS A 412 -91.62 -48.05 79.02
N GLU A 413 -90.94 -48.30 80.14
CA GLU A 413 -91.46 -49.08 81.27
C GLU A 413 -91.58 -48.25 82.58
N SER A 414 -92.10 -47.02 82.49
CA SER A 414 -92.60 -46.27 83.66
C SER A 414 -94.09 -46.02 83.56
#